data_AF-A0A1E9JLG0-F1
#
_entry.id   AF-A0A1E9JLG0-F1
#
_cell.length_a   1.000
_cell.length_b   1.000
_cell.length_c   1.000
_cell.angle_alpha   90.00
_cell.angle_beta   90.00
_cell.angle_gamma   90.00
#
_symmetry.space_group_name_H-M   'P 1'
#
loop_
_entity.id
_entity.type
_entity.pdbx_description
1 polymer ?
#
loop_
_entity_poly.entity_id
_entity_poly.type
_entity_poly.pdbx_seq_one_letter_code
_entity_poly.pdbx_strand_id
1 'polypeptide(L)'
;MGSISGVTKRDIIDLFKNGIQEDNGFTVETIYYPYYGRFEIVDFLNRIYRLDSMESKDSRLENAEQEIAMHTYNGDYPDDWVFEDERFNLTNGDDSFILNFLCEVFHPEVRDERQAWEIYLDKINRLLKEDGYELVALSKISGRDLFSWRRYIKRPDMYIPFSERNKDLIHRRKISIQIPNSVRHKLFKVMEEYDEVFYFTDETNWNYTKSCTDLILDDINKFYKPKRYDKGHLTDVNSFNEFQEGTSPFVIFDVIESFSRHSTNSEKFGIEINTIFKLNNIDVELIGGEIHSLVSKTLLLDPKLKINEIGLEELIRTAEELYIKGKYSYAVEKLWDAFERVKTYYYPTLNKKQSADKIVDELSCGNTDIRIMFNDEFRILTDIGNSYRIRHHEKNKIDITDDLHYEYFYKRCLSLLSVVIKKI
;
A
#
# COMPACT_ATOMS: atom_id res chain seq x y z
N MET A 1 -16.86 -1.22 0.63
CA MET A 1 -16.61 -0.15 1.61
C MET A 1 -15.17 0.24 1.43
N GLY A 2 -14.92 1.42 0.86
CA GLY A 2 -13.57 1.96 0.67
C GLY A 2 -12.89 2.30 2.00
N SER A 3 -11.57 2.39 1.99
CA SER A 3 -10.79 2.87 3.13
C SER A 3 -10.70 4.40 3.19
N ILE A 4 -11.07 5.14 2.14
CA ILE A 4 -11.25 6.60 2.22
C ILE A 4 -12.55 6.92 2.94
N SER A 5 -12.43 7.58 4.08
CA SER A 5 -13.55 8.00 4.93
C SER A 5 -14.39 9.07 4.24
N GLY A 6 -15.69 9.12 4.58
CA GLY A 6 -16.57 10.20 4.12
C GLY A 6 -16.11 11.60 4.57
N VAL A 7 -15.33 11.67 5.66
CA VAL A 7 -14.69 12.91 6.15
C VAL A 7 -13.65 13.39 5.15
N THR A 8 -12.70 12.54 4.76
CA THR A 8 -11.67 12.87 3.77
C THR A 8 -12.27 13.23 2.42
N LYS A 9 -13.29 12.50 1.95
CA LYS A 9 -13.98 12.84 0.70
C LYS A 9 -14.59 14.25 0.76
N ARG A 10 -15.34 14.55 1.84
CA ARG A 10 -15.93 15.88 2.05
C ARG A 10 -14.86 16.96 2.10
N ASP A 11 -13.78 16.75 2.85
CA ASP A 11 -12.72 17.74 3.02
C ASP A 11 -11.99 18.00 1.68
N ILE A 12 -11.80 16.98 0.84
CA ILE A 12 -11.28 17.15 -0.54
C ILE A 12 -12.25 17.96 -1.40
N ILE A 13 -13.55 17.67 -1.34
CA ILE A 13 -14.59 18.41 -2.08
C ILE A 13 -14.61 19.89 -1.64
N ASP A 14 -14.52 20.13 -0.33
CA ASP A 14 -14.47 21.48 0.25
C ASP A 14 -13.26 22.28 -0.23
N LEU A 15 -12.12 21.64 -0.52
CA LEU A 15 -10.97 22.32 -1.13
C LEU A 15 -11.31 22.87 -2.52
N PHE A 16 -11.98 22.09 -3.37
CA PHE A 16 -12.39 22.54 -4.70
C PHE A 16 -13.53 23.57 -4.65
N LYS A 17 -14.43 23.46 -3.68
CA LYS A 17 -15.58 24.36 -3.52
C LYS A 17 -15.20 25.71 -2.92
N ASN A 18 -14.47 25.70 -1.81
CA ASN A 18 -14.25 26.89 -0.99
C ASN A 18 -12.87 27.51 -1.22
N GLY A 19 -11.99 26.80 -1.92
CA GLY A 19 -10.62 27.21 -2.12
C GLY A 19 -9.74 26.99 -0.90
N ILE A 20 -8.47 27.37 -1.03
CA ILE A 20 -7.43 27.26 -0.01
C ILE A 20 -7.14 28.64 0.55
N GLN A 21 -7.37 28.85 1.85
CA GLN A 21 -6.89 30.04 2.54
C GLN A 21 -5.38 29.93 2.79
N GLU A 22 -4.63 30.94 2.35
CA GLU A 22 -3.22 31.16 2.70
C GLU A 22 -3.06 32.52 3.39
N ASP A 23 -2.37 32.51 4.53
CA ASP A 23 -1.99 33.71 5.27
C ASP A 23 -0.52 34.01 4.99
N ASN A 24 -0.27 35.09 4.26
CA ASN A 24 1.08 35.53 3.91
C ASN A 24 1.64 36.55 4.93
N GLY A 25 1.06 36.63 6.13
CA GLY A 25 1.48 37.52 7.23
C GLY A 25 0.99 38.97 7.09
N PHE A 26 0.36 39.31 5.97
CA PHE A 26 -0.20 40.64 5.68
C PHE A 26 -1.69 40.57 5.29
N THR A 27 -2.07 39.54 4.54
CA THR A 27 -3.43 39.29 4.06
C THR A 27 -3.70 37.79 4.02
N VAL A 28 -4.98 37.43 4.22
CA VAL A 28 -5.48 36.08 3.96
C VAL A 28 -6.08 36.08 2.56
N GLU A 29 -5.48 35.33 1.65
CA GLU A 29 -5.95 35.16 0.28
C GLU A 29 -6.56 33.77 0.11
N THR A 30 -7.61 33.66 -0.70
CA THR A 30 -8.23 32.38 -1.04
C THR A 30 -7.82 31.97 -2.45
N ILE A 31 -7.08 30.88 -2.54
CA ILE A 31 -6.56 30.31 -3.77
C ILE A 31 -7.57 29.29 -4.30
N TYR A 32 -8.15 29.57 -5.46
CA TYR A 32 -9.06 28.67 -6.16
C TYR A 32 -8.31 27.89 -7.24
N TYR A 33 -8.61 26.60 -7.36
CA TYR A 33 -8.12 25.76 -8.44
C TYR A 33 -9.23 24.83 -8.92
N PRO A 34 -9.69 24.96 -10.18
CA PRO A 34 -10.76 24.13 -10.70
C PRO A 34 -10.29 22.70 -10.93
N TYR A 35 -11.14 21.71 -10.65
CA TYR A 35 -10.82 20.30 -10.89
C TYR A 35 -10.57 20.00 -12.38
N TYR A 36 -11.15 20.77 -13.30
CA TYR A 36 -10.96 20.61 -14.74
C TYR A 36 -9.71 21.32 -15.28
N GLY A 37 -8.94 22.00 -14.42
CA GLY A 37 -7.71 22.69 -14.80
C GLY A 37 -7.90 23.67 -15.94
N ARG A 38 -7.22 23.43 -17.08
CA ARG A 38 -7.26 24.28 -18.28
C ARG A 38 -8.34 23.89 -19.30
N PHE A 39 -9.07 22.79 -19.07
CA PHE A 39 -10.10 22.31 -19.98
C PHE A 39 -11.46 22.95 -19.68
N GLU A 40 -12.41 22.79 -20.59
CA GLU A 40 -13.82 22.94 -20.25
C GLU A 40 -14.32 21.71 -19.49
N ILE A 41 -15.37 21.86 -18.67
CA ILE A 41 -15.89 20.80 -17.79
C ILE A 41 -16.22 19.52 -18.58
N VAL A 42 -16.90 19.64 -19.72
CA VAL A 42 -17.30 18.50 -20.56
C VAL A 42 -16.08 17.79 -21.13
N ASP A 43 -15.10 18.53 -21.65
CA ASP A 43 -13.88 17.97 -22.22
C ASP A 43 -13.06 17.24 -21.16
N PHE A 44 -12.96 17.80 -19.95
CA PHE A 44 -12.31 17.14 -18.82
C PHE A 44 -13.01 15.84 -18.44
N LEU A 45 -14.34 15.87 -18.27
CA LEU A 45 -15.11 14.69 -17.86
C LEU A 45 -15.06 13.58 -18.92
N ASN A 46 -15.03 13.92 -20.21
CA ASN A 46 -14.89 12.94 -21.30
C ASN A 46 -13.53 12.23 -21.34
N ARG A 47 -12.54 12.69 -20.57
CA ARG A 47 -11.26 11.96 -20.38
C ARG A 47 -11.41 10.79 -19.43
N ILE A 48 -12.41 10.82 -18.54
CA ILE A 48 -12.64 9.82 -17.50
C ILE A 48 -13.88 8.97 -17.82
N TYR A 49 -14.92 9.60 -18.36
CA TYR A 49 -16.24 9.02 -18.58
C TYR A 49 -16.64 9.09 -20.05
N ARG A 50 -17.54 8.20 -20.47
CA ARG A 50 -18.17 8.25 -21.79
C ARG A 50 -19.52 8.95 -21.71
N LEU A 51 -19.51 10.28 -21.63
CA LEU A 51 -20.73 11.08 -21.39
C LEU A 51 -21.78 10.89 -22.50
N ASP A 52 -21.33 10.65 -23.73
CA ASP A 52 -22.15 10.33 -24.91
C ASP A 52 -23.07 9.10 -24.72
N SER A 53 -22.66 8.19 -23.84
CA SER A 53 -23.34 6.92 -23.56
C SER A 53 -24.08 6.89 -22.22
N MET A 54 -23.99 7.96 -21.43
CA MET A 54 -24.59 8.06 -20.10
C MET A 54 -25.98 8.69 -20.17
N GLU A 55 -26.89 8.21 -19.32
CA GLU A 55 -28.26 8.72 -19.26
C GLU A 55 -28.29 10.18 -18.79
N SER A 56 -29.16 10.96 -19.44
CA SER A 56 -29.43 12.33 -19.03
C SER A 56 -30.44 12.39 -17.87
N LYS A 57 -30.20 13.26 -16.89
CA LYS A 57 -31.18 13.67 -15.87
C LYS A 57 -32.19 14.68 -16.40
N ASP A 58 -31.93 15.31 -17.55
CA ASP A 58 -32.89 16.13 -18.26
C ASP A 58 -33.50 15.34 -19.42
N SER A 59 -34.74 14.89 -19.23
CA SER A 59 -35.50 14.12 -20.24
C SER A 59 -35.62 14.77 -21.64
N ARG A 60 -35.28 16.07 -21.77
CA ARG A 60 -35.27 16.79 -23.05
C ARG A 60 -34.03 16.50 -23.90
N LEU A 61 -32.98 15.95 -23.29
CA LEU A 61 -31.67 15.76 -23.91
C LEU A 61 -31.34 14.27 -24.04
N GLU A 62 -30.53 13.94 -25.05
CA GLU A 62 -30.30 12.54 -25.43
C GLU A 62 -29.35 11.81 -24.47
N ASN A 63 -28.36 12.53 -23.94
CA ASN A 63 -27.32 11.96 -23.09
C ASN A 63 -26.77 13.00 -22.10
N ALA A 64 -25.96 12.51 -21.16
CA ALA A 64 -25.32 13.33 -20.13
C ALA A 64 -24.41 14.41 -20.73
N GLU A 65 -23.75 14.15 -21.87
CA GLU A 65 -22.87 15.14 -22.50
C GLU A 65 -23.62 16.41 -22.90
N GLN A 66 -24.75 16.26 -23.60
CA GLN A 66 -25.60 17.39 -24.01
C GLN A 66 -26.17 18.15 -22.81
N GLU A 67 -26.60 17.42 -21.78
CA GLU A 67 -27.12 17.98 -20.53
C GLU A 67 -26.09 18.81 -19.79
N ILE A 68 -24.93 18.21 -19.53
CA ILE A 68 -23.87 18.86 -18.77
C ILE A 68 -23.43 20.11 -19.53
N ALA A 69 -23.18 20.00 -20.85
CA ALA A 69 -22.82 21.14 -21.69
C ALA A 69 -23.83 22.30 -21.59
N MET A 70 -25.13 21.99 -21.71
CA MET A 70 -26.19 22.98 -21.63
C MET A 70 -26.26 23.65 -20.25
N HIS A 71 -26.28 22.86 -19.17
CA HIS A 71 -26.42 23.40 -17.82
C HIS A 71 -25.18 24.13 -17.33
N THR A 72 -23.98 23.69 -17.70
CA THR A 72 -22.75 24.44 -17.41
C THR A 72 -22.71 25.75 -18.18
N TYR A 73 -23.17 25.79 -19.44
CA TYR A 73 -23.23 27.03 -20.22
C TYR A 73 -24.25 28.02 -19.66
N ASN A 74 -25.41 27.53 -19.19
CA ASN A 74 -26.45 28.36 -18.59
C ASN A 74 -26.11 28.82 -17.16
N GLY A 75 -25.11 28.22 -16.51
CA GLY A 75 -24.78 28.48 -15.10
C GLY A 75 -25.79 27.87 -14.12
N ASP A 76 -26.52 26.84 -14.54
CA ASP A 76 -27.53 26.17 -13.70
C ASP A 76 -26.88 25.25 -12.65
N TYR A 77 -25.65 24.81 -12.91
CA TYR A 77 -24.91 23.93 -12.03
C TYR A 77 -23.98 24.72 -11.10
N PRO A 78 -23.99 24.43 -9.78
CA PRO A 78 -22.99 24.98 -8.85
C PRO A 78 -21.61 24.42 -9.18
N ASP A 79 -20.54 25.14 -8.86
CA ASP A 79 -19.16 24.76 -9.25
C ASP A 79 -18.74 23.34 -8.80
N ASP A 80 -19.32 22.81 -7.73
CA ASP A 80 -19.05 21.51 -7.13
C ASP A 80 -20.05 20.39 -7.52
N TRP A 81 -20.97 20.66 -8.46
CA TRP A 81 -22.06 19.74 -8.85
C TRP A 81 -21.59 18.31 -9.16
N VAL A 82 -20.39 18.18 -9.75
CA VAL A 82 -19.80 16.91 -10.17
C VAL A 82 -19.61 15.95 -8.99
N PHE A 83 -19.35 16.47 -7.79
CA PHE A 83 -19.11 15.63 -6.60
C PHE A 83 -20.39 15.06 -6.00
N GLU A 84 -21.53 15.69 -6.27
CA GLU A 84 -22.87 15.26 -5.83
C GLU A 84 -23.59 14.41 -6.89
N ASP A 85 -23.08 14.39 -8.12
CA ASP A 85 -23.69 13.61 -9.20
C ASP A 85 -23.34 12.11 -9.07
N GLU A 86 -24.35 11.33 -8.69
CA GLU A 86 -24.26 9.87 -8.53
C GLU A 86 -23.69 9.13 -9.76
N ARG A 87 -23.82 9.71 -10.97
CA ARG A 87 -23.28 9.12 -12.21
C ARG A 87 -21.76 8.92 -12.15
N PHE A 88 -21.04 9.75 -11.40
CA PHE A 88 -19.58 9.70 -11.32
C PHE A 88 -19.06 8.92 -10.11
N ASN A 89 -19.94 8.59 -9.16
CA ASN A 89 -19.60 7.77 -7.99
C ASN A 89 -18.42 8.32 -7.15
N LEU A 90 -18.15 9.63 -7.16
CA LEU A 90 -17.03 10.24 -6.45
C LEU A 90 -17.19 10.16 -4.93
N THR A 91 -18.41 10.36 -4.44
CA THR A 91 -18.73 10.35 -3.00
C THR A 91 -19.10 8.95 -2.49
N ASN A 92 -20.02 8.27 -3.17
CA ASN A 92 -20.60 6.99 -2.72
C ASN A 92 -19.98 5.74 -3.35
N GLY A 93 -19.12 5.89 -4.36
CA GLY A 93 -18.43 4.79 -5.00
C GLY A 93 -17.19 4.30 -4.26
N ASP A 94 -16.56 3.30 -4.86
CA ASP A 94 -15.25 2.79 -4.43
C ASP A 94 -14.17 3.88 -4.52
N ASP A 95 -13.13 3.76 -3.69
CA ASP A 95 -12.05 4.74 -3.61
C ASP A 95 -11.35 4.99 -4.95
N SER A 96 -11.34 4.00 -5.84
CA SER A 96 -10.77 4.13 -7.17
C SER A 96 -11.43 5.24 -8.00
N PHE A 97 -12.71 5.53 -7.80
CA PHE A 97 -13.41 6.60 -8.54
C PHE A 97 -12.82 7.96 -8.20
N ILE A 98 -12.74 8.31 -6.92
CA ILE A 98 -12.17 9.59 -6.48
C ILE A 98 -10.66 9.65 -6.73
N LEU A 99 -9.92 8.56 -6.52
CA LEU A 99 -8.47 8.53 -6.75
C LEU A 99 -8.12 8.71 -8.24
N ASN A 100 -8.81 8.01 -9.15
CA ASN A 100 -8.60 8.17 -10.59
C ASN A 100 -9.01 9.57 -11.06
N PHE A 101 -10.13 10.10 -10.53
CA PHE A 101 -10.55 11.47 -10.81
C PHE A 101 -9.45 12.46 -10.42
N LEU A 102 -8.91 12.37 -9.21
CA LEU A 102 -7.82 13.23 -8.74
C LEU A 102 -6.54 13.08 -9.56
N CYS A 103 -6.18 11.87 -10.00
CA CYS A 103 -5.07 11.67 -10.92
C CYS A 103 -5.27 12.44 -12.24
N GLU A 104 -6.51 12.47 -12.75
CA GLU A 104 -6.85 13.21 -13.96
C GLU A 104 -6.82 14.72 -13.75
N VAL A 105 -7.29 15.22 -12.60
CA VAL A 105 -7.16 16.65 -12.22
C VAL A 105 -5.71 17.12 -12.32
N PHE A 106 -4.77 16.30 -11.84
CA PHE A 106 -3.33 16.60 -11.83
C PHE A 106 -2.58 16.08 -13.06
N HIS A 107 -3.29 15.59 -14.08
CA HIS A 107 -2.68 15.13 -15.31
C HIS A 107 -1.99 16.32 -16.03
N PRO A 108 -0.76 16.17 -16.56
CA PRO A 108 -0.02 17.28 -17.20
C PRO A 108 -0.70 17.94 -18.41
N GLU A 109 -1.68 17.29 -19.02
CA GLU A 109 -2.53 17.91 -20.05
C GLU A 109 -3.64 18.76 -19.43
N VAL A 110 -4.17 18.35 -18.28
CA VAL A 110 -5.31 18.98 -17.60
C VAL A 110 -4.87 20.16 -16.76
N ARG A 111 -3.91 19.95 -15.86
CA ARG A 111 -3.51 20.97 -14.88
C ARG A 111 -2.98 22.25 -15.54
N ASP A 112 -3.30 23.41 -14.98
CA ASP A 112 -2.70 24.68 -15.42
C ASP A 112 -1.43 25.00 -14.62
N GLU A 113 -0.28 24.93 -15.29
CA GLU A 113 1.05 25.23 -14.71
C GLU A 113 1.22 26.68 -14.27
N ARG A 114 0.28 27.57 -14.63
CA ARG A 114 0.26 28.98 -14.19
C ARG A 114 -0.49 29.19 -12.88
N GLN A 115 -1.19 28.18 -12.38
CA GLN A 115 -1.98 28.23 -11.15
C GLN A 115 -1.36 27.36 -10.06
N ALA A 116 -1.86 27.49 -8.84
CA ALA A 116 -1.34 26.84 -7.62
C ALA A 116 -1.76 25.36 -7.48
N TRP A 117 -1.65 24.58 -8.56
CA TRP A 117 -2.03 23.16 -8.57
C TRP A 117 -1.21 22.31 -7.60
N GLU A 118 0.06 22.68 -7.36
CA GLU A 118 0.96 22.00 -6.42
C GLU A 118 0.46 22.12 -4.98
N ILE A 119 -0.13 23.26 -4.60
CA ILE A 119 -0.70 23.49 -3.27
C ILE A 119 -1.93 22.59 -3.07
N TYR A 120 -2.77 22.47 -4.10
CA TYR A 120 -3.92 21.57 -4.08
C TYR A 120 -3.49 20.12 -3.99
N LEU A 121 -2.51 19.71 -4.80
CA LEU A 121 -1.97 18.36 -4.76
C LEU A 121 -1.45 18.03 -3.35
N ASP A 122 -0.65 18.91 -2.75
CA ASP A 122 -0.10 18.69 -1.41
C ASP A 122 -1.20 18.57 -0.34
N LYS A 123 -2.18 19.49 -0.31
CA LYS A 123 -3.29 19.42 0.65
C LYS A 123 -4.13 18.15 0.49
N ILE A 124 -4.50 17.80 -0.75
CA ILE A 124 -5.25 16.58 -1.03
C ILE A 124 -4.44 15.35 -0.62
N ASN A 125 -3.14 15.33 -0.91
CA ASN A 125 -2.29 14.20 -0.56
C ASN A 125 -2.15 14.04 0.97
N ARG A 126 -2.11 15.14 1.75
CA ARG A 126 -2.16 15.08 3.23
C ARG A 126 -3.45 14.43 3.74
N LEU A 127 -4.59 14.78 3.15
CA LEU A 127 -5.89 14.18 3.52
C LEU A 127 -5.93 12.69 3.16
N LEU A 128 -5.52 12.33 1.94
CA LEU A 128 -5.49 10.93 1.49
C LEU A 128 -4.58 10.05 2.36
N LYS A 129 -3.45 10.61 2.85
CA LYS A 129 -2.49 9.88 3.69
C LYS A 129 -3.08 9.44 5.02
N GLU A 130 -3.99 10.19 5.61
CA GLU A 130 -4.67 9.78 6.84
C GLU A 130 -5.56 8.54 6.62
N ASP A 131 -6.06 8.35 5.40
CA ASP A 131 -6.86 7.19 4.99
C ASP A 131 -6.04 6.13 4.22
N GLY A 132 -4.72 6.22 4.27
CA GLY A 132 -3.82 5.19 3.75
C GLY A 132 -3.67 5.17 2.23
N TYR A 133 -3.85 6.31 1.57
CA TYR A 133 -3.53 6.50 0.15
C TYR A 133 -2.63 7.71 -0.08
N GLU A 134 -1.95 7.72 -1.22
CA GLU A 134 -1.25 8.90 -1.70
C GLU A 134 -1.19 8.94 -3.22
N LEU A 135 -1.15 10.15 -3.79
CA LEU A 135 -0.82 10.41 -5.18
C LEU A 135 0.70 10.55 -5.31
N VAL A 136 1.29 9.76 -6.20
CA VAL A 136 2.73 9.68 -6.43
C VAL A 136 3.05 9.81 -7.91
N ALA A 137 4.16 10.48 -8.21
CA ALA A 137 4.66 10.59 -9.59
C ALA A 137 5.28 9.25 -10.02
N LEU A 138 4.56 8.47 -10.83
CA LEU A 138 5.06 7.18 -11.32
C LEU A 138 5.93 7.30 -12.57
N SER A 139 5.73 8.35 -13.36
CA SER A 139 6.47 8.57 -14.60
C SER A 139 6.43 10.05 -15.01
N LYS A 140 7.00 10.37 -16.16
CA LYS A 140 6.97 11.71 -16.75
C LYS A 140 6.44 11.67 -18.17
N ILE A 141 5.67 12.68 -18.55
CA ILE A 141 5.30 12.98 -19.94
C ILE A 141 5.82 14.37 -20.30
N SER A 142 6.66 14.47 -21.34
CA SER A 142 7.33 15.72 -21.74
C SER A 142 8.05 16.43 -20.58
N GLY A 143 8.68 15.66 -19.69
CA GLY A 143 9.42 16.17 -18.52
C GLY A 143 8.57 16.50 -17.29
N ARG A 144 7.24 16.46 -17.40
CA ARG A 144 6.29 16.75 -16.31
C ARG A 144 5.80 15.48 -15.64
N ASP A 145 5.59 15.55 -14.32
CA ASP A 145 5.20 14.40 -13.52
C ASP A 145 3.77 13.93 -13.84
N LEU A 146 3.66 12.63 -14.12
CA LEU A 146 2.39 11.93 -14.29
C LEU A 146 2.07 11.17 -13.00
N PHE A 147 1.00 11.60 -12.34
CA PHE A 147 0.57 11.07 -11.05
C PHE A 147 -0.32 9.83 -11.21
N SER A 148 -0.14 8.89 -10.29
CA SER A 148 -1.05 7.77 -10.02
C SER A 148 -1.22 7.66 -8.51
N TRP A 149 -2.19 6.88 -8.04
CA TRP A 149 -2.35 6.60 -6.62
C TRP A 149 -1.67 5.29 -6.21
N ARG A 150 -1.27 5.18 -4.94
CA ARG A 150 -0.86 3.94 -4.27
C ARG A 150 -1.33 3.95 -2.82
N ARG A 151 -1.26 2.80 -2.14
CA ARG A 151 -1.46 2.75 -0.68
C ARG A 151 -0.32 3.48 0.03
N TYR A 152 -0.67 4.41 0.90
CA TYR A 152 0.23 5.03 1.85
C TYR A 152 0.27 4.20 3.12
N ILE A 153 1.46 3.77 3.50
CA ILE A 153 1.71 3.14 4.80
C ILE A 153 2.21 4.27 5.69
N LYS A 154 1.36 4.74 6.62
CA LYS A 154 1.75 5.74 7.61
C LYS A 154 2.96 5.21 8.36
N ARG A 155 4.08 5.92 8.24
CA ARG A 155 5.27 5.64 9.05
C ARG A 155 4.83 5.67 10.51
N PRO A 156 5.00 4.58 11.27
CA PRO A 156 4.60 4.58 12.66
C PRO A 156 5.38 5.66 13.40
N ASP A 157 4.65 6.48 14.18
CA ASP A 157 5.24 7.55 15.00
C ASP A 157 6.40 7.00 15.84
N MET A 158 6.24 5.76 16.32
CA MET A 158 7.26 4.98 17.01
C MET A 158 7.95 4.00 16.06
N TYR A 159 9.24 4.24 15.81
CA TYR A 159 10.15 3.27 15.20
C TYR A 159 10.39 2.12 16.18
N ILE A 160 10.33 0.87 15.76
CA ILE A 160 10.96 -0.25 16.47
C ILE A 160 11.89 -0.89 15.45
N PRO A 161 13.21 -1.02 15.68
CA PRO A 161 14.12 -1.56 14.68
C PRO A 161 13.80 -3.00 14.24
N PHE A 162 14.09 -3.36 12.98
CA PHE A 162 13.90 -4.70 12.41
C PHE A 162 14.35 -5.82 13.36
N SER A 163 15.54 -5.68 13.94
CA SER A 163 16.13 -6.70 14.81
C SER A 163 15.32 -6.93 16.10
N GLU A 164 14.67 -5.88 16.61
CA GLU A 164 13.80 -5.94 17.78
C GLU A 164 12.39 -6.41 17.41
N ARG A 165 11.83 -5.95 16.26
CA ARG A 165 10.53 -6.45 15.75
C ARG A 165 10.55 -7.95 15.47
N ASN A 166 11.69 -8.47 15.01
CA ASN A 166 11.85 -9.88 14.59
C ASN A 166 12.71 -10.71 15.56
N LYS A 167 12.94 -10.23 16.79
CA LYS A 167 13.89 -10.81 17.75
C LYS A 167 13.71 -12.32 17.97
N ASP A 168 12.47 -12.76 18.15
CA ASP A 168 12.15 -14.18 18.34
C ASP A 168 12.45 -15.03 17.09
N LEU A 169 12.13 -14.52 15.90
CA LEU A 169 12.37 -15.19 14.63
C LEU A 169 13.86 -15.31 14.32
N ILE A 170 14.62 -14.25 14.64
CA ILE A 170 16.08 -14.21 14.53
C ILE A 170 16.71 -15.20 15.52
N HIS A 171 16.29 -15.18 16.79
CA HIS A 171 16.82 -16.06 17.84
C HIS A 171 16.57 -17.54 17.52
N ARG A 172 15.38 -17.86 17.00
CA ARG A 172 15.00 -19.21 16.54
C ARG A 172 15.56 -19.57 15.16
N ARG A 173 16.38 -18.72 14.55
CA ARG A 173 16.97 -18.89 13.21
C ARG A 173 15.95 -19.13 12.09
N LYS A 174 14.72 -18.64 12.26
CA LYS A 174 13.69 -18.67 11.21
C LYS A 174 13.96 -17.64 10.11
N ILE A 175 14.64 -16.54 10.45
CA ILE A 175 15.19 -15.59 9.48
C ILE A 175 16.71 -15.77 9.47
N SER A 176 17.25 -16.22 8.34
CA SER A 176 18.69 -16.39 8.14
C SER A 176 19.11 -15.59 6.92
N ILE A 177 19.76 -14.45 7.17
CA ILE A 177 20.22 -13.54 6.12
C ILE A 177 21.71 -13.29 6.33
N GLN A 178 22.45 -13.26 5.22
CA GLN A 178 23.85 -12.86 5.18
C GLN A 178 23.99 -11.70 4.22
N ILE A 179 24.78 -10.69 4.62
CA ILE A 179 25.08 -9.52 3.78
C ILE A 179 26.60 -9.49 3.59
N PRO A 180 27.12 -9.84 2.40
CA PRO A 180 28.55 -9.77 2.10
C PRO A 180 29.10 -8.37 2.29
N ASN A 181 30.37 -8.24 2.72
CA ASN A 181 30.98 -6.92 2.96
C ASN A 181 30.91 -6.00 1.73
N SER A 182 31.07 -6.53 0.51
CA SER A 182 30.94 -5.75 -0.72
C SER A 182 29.54 -5.14 -0.90
N VAL A 183 28.49 -5.82 -0.41
CA VAL A 183 27.12 -5.30 -0.42
C VAL A 183 26.93 -4.26 0.67
N ARG A 184 27.49 -4.48 1.85
CA ARG A 184 27.47 -3.48 2.94
C ARG A 184 28.07 -2.15 2.50
N HIS A 185 29.22 -2.17 1.84
CA HIS A 185 29.84 -0.97 1.29
C HIS A 185 28.93 -0.24 0.30
N LYS A 186 28.22 -0.96 -0.58
CA LYS A 186 27.26 -0.34 -1.51
C LYS A 186 26.08 0.30 -0.78
N LEU A 187 25.53 -0.38 0.23
CA LEU A 187 24.42 0.14 1.03
C LEU A 187 24.82 1.43 1.77
N PHE A 188 26.00 1.44 2.39
CA PHE A 188 26.52 2.61 3.09
C PHE A 188 26.84 3.77 2.15
N LYS A 189 27.39 3.48 0.96
CA LYS A 189 27.61 4.51 -0.06
C LYS A 189 26.30 5.20 -0.48
N VAL A 190 25.21 4.44 -0.64
CA VAL A 190 23.89 5.03 -0.93
C VAL A 190 23.43 5.91 0.23
N MET A 191 23.60 5.49 1.49
CA MET A 191 23.26 6.34 2.64
C MET A 191 24.09 7.64 2.66
N GLU A 192 25.39 7.57 2.39
CA GLU A 192 26.25 8.77 2.29
C GLU A 192 25.82 9.72 1.16
N GLU A 193 25.38 9.19 0.01
CA GLU A 193 24.88 9.99 -1.12
C GLU A 193 23.57 10.74 -0.82
N TYR A 194 22.78 10.23 0.14
CA TYR A 194 21.51 10.80 0.59
C TYR A 194 21.61 11.50 1.95
N ASP A 195 22.82 11.65 2.50
CA ASP A 195 23.02 12.22 3.83
C ASP A 195 22.77 13.72 3.81
N GLU A 196 21.79 14.16 4.59
CA GLU A 196 21.31 15.54 4.64
C GLU A 196 21.59 16.12 6.03
N VAL A 197 21.89 17.42 6.08
CA VAL A 197 22.16 18.14 7.33
C VAL A 197 20.92 18.91 7.76
N PHE A 198 20.47 18.67 8.97
CA PHE A 198 19.32 19.34 9.58
C PHE A 198 19.78 20.34 10.64
N TYR A 199 19.01 21.43 10.76
CA TYR A 199 19.19 22.44 11.80
C TYR A 199 18.24 22.16 12.95
N PHE A 200 18.80 22.06 14.15
CA PHE A 200 18.08 21.86 15.39
C PHE A 200 18.34 23.03 16.34
N THR A 201 17.44 23.19 17.29
CA THR A 201 17.57 24.16 18.38
C THR A 201 17.36 23.41 19.69
N ASP A 202 18.29 23.56 20.63
CA ASP A 202 18.17 22.92 21.94
C ASP A 202 17.24 23.70 22.89
N GLU A 203 17.04 23.16 24.10
CA GLU A 203 16.21 23.78 25.16
C GLU A 203 16.71 25.17 25.60
N THR A 204 17.94 25.53 25.24
CA THR A 204 18.57 26.82 25.55
C THR A 204 18.57 27.80 24.37
N ASN A 205 17.82 27.49 23.30
CA ASN A 205 17.77 28.23 22.04
C ASN A 205 19.11 28.27 21.27
N TRP A 206 20.03 27.34 21.54
CA TRP A 206 21.26 27.21 20.77
C TRP A 206 21.03 26.35 19.54
N ASN A 207 21.41 26.89 18.39
CA ASN A 207 21.29 26.20 17.11
C ASN A 207 22.48 25.28 16.89
N TYR A 208 22.22 24.04 16.50
CA TYR A 208 23.23 23.06 16.11
C TYR A 208 22.76 22.27 14.88
N THR A 209 23.70 21.60 14.23
CA THR A 209 23.41 20.78 13.05
C THR A 209 23.66 19.30 13.34
N LYS A 210 22.82 18.41 12.81
CA LYS A 210 23.09 16.97 12.75
C LYS A 210 22.78 16.44 11.36
N SER A 211 23.57 15.49 10.88
CA SER A 211 23.26 14.74 9.65
C SER A 211 22.24 13.62 9.90
N CYS A 212 21.68 13.00 8.84
CA CYS A 212 20.94 11.74 8.98
C CYS A 212 21.81 10.70 9.69
N THR A 213 23.09 10.61 9.32
CA THR A 213 24.03 9.64 9.88
C THR A 213 24.31 9.84 11.38
N ASP A 214 24.32 11.08 11.87
CA ASP A 214 24.46 11.40 13.30
C ASP A 214 23.26 10.91 14.12
N LEU A 215 22.05 10.94 13.54
CA LEU A 215 20.80 10.60 14.22
C LEU A 215 20.61 9.08 14.39
N ILE A 216 21.25 8.27 13.54
CA ILE A 216 21.05 6.81 13.51
C ILE A 216 21.50 6.15 14.81
N LEU A 217 22.67 6.54 15.32
CA LEU A 217 23.19 5.94 16.54
C LEU A 217 22.30 6.30 17.74
N ASP A 218 21.81 7.55 17.79
CA ASP A 218 20.87 8.00 18.82
C ASP A 218 19.56 7.21 18.77
N ASP A 219 19.04 6.94 17.57
CA ASP A 219 17.83 6.16 17.38
C ASP A 219 18.00 4.70 17.80
N ILE A 220 19.07 4.04 17.37
CA ILE A 220 19.32 2.63 17.71
C ILE A 220 19.56 2.47 19.22
N ASN A 221 20.31 3.40 19.84
CA ASN A 221 20.63 3.37 21.27
C ASN A 221 19.40 3.49 22.19
N LYS A 222 18.26 3.99 21.69
CA LYS A 222 16.98 3.97 22.42
C LYS A 222 16.47 2.54 22.67
N PHE A 223 16.87 1.57 21.85
CA PHE A 223 16.40 0.19 21.91
C PHE A 223 17.45 -0.76 22.45
N TYR A 224 18.68 -0.66 21.95
CA TYR A 224 19.78 -1.51 22.38
C TYR A 224 21.14 -0.86 22.06
N LYS A 225 22.21 -1.34 22.73
CA LYS A 225 23.57 -0.91 22.41
C LYS A 225 24.15 -1.78 21.28
N PRO A 226 24.39 -1.23 20.08
CA PRO A 226 24.91 -2.00 18.95
C PRO A 226 26.36 -2.43 19.20
N LYS A 227 26.70 -3.64 18.73
CA LYS A 227 28.04 -4.22 18.88
C LYS A 227 28.56 -4.74 17.55
N ARG A 228 29.88 -4.67 17.37
CA ARG A 228 30.61 -5.20 16.21
C ARG A 228 31.74 -6.12 16.64
N TYR A 229 32.04 -7.09 15.79
CA TYR A 229 33.26 -7.88 15.91
C TYR A 229 34.42 -7.14 15.26
N ASP A 230 35.42 -6.80 16.06
CA ASP A 230 36.68 -6.23 15.61
C ASP A 230 37.84 -7.08 16.13
N LYS A 231 38.67 -7.61 15.23
CA LYS A 231 39.82 -8.48 15.55
C LYS A 231 39.48 -9.62 16.53
N GLY A 232 38.30 -10.20 16.39
CA GLY A 232 37.84 -11.33 17.22
C GLY A 232 37.23 -10.95 18.57
N HIS A 233 37.17 -9.65 18.90
CA HIS A 233 36.54 -9.14 20.11
C HIS A 233 35.25 -8.40 19.78
N LEU A 234 34.27 -8.51 20.67
CA LEU A 234 33.00 -7.79 20.54
C LEU A 234 33.14 -6.43 21.21
N THR A 235 33.03 -5.35 20.44
CA THR A 235 33.13 -3.96 20.91
C THR A 235 31.84 -3.20 20.64
N ASP A 236 31.57 -2.16 21.43
CA ASP A 236 30.43 -1.27 21.20
C ASP A 236 30.67 -0.43 19.94
N VAL A 237 29.59 -0.14 19.21
CA VAL A 237 29.59 0.75 18.04
C VAL A 237 29.35 2.18 18.51
N ASN A 238 30.26 3.10 18.20
CA ASN A 238 30.22 4.49 18.68
C ASN A 238 30.08 5.52 17.56
N SER A 239 30.11 5.10 16.29
CA SER A 239 29.99 5.99 15.14
C SER A 239 29.30 5.30 13.96
N PHE A 240 28.75 6.08 13.03
CA PHE A 240 28.05 5.55 11.86
C PHE A 240 28.90 4.55 11.05
N ASN A 241 30.16 4.88 10.79
CA ASN A 241 31.06 4.05 9.97
C ASN A 241 31.37 2.69 10.61
N GLU A 242 31.30 2.59 11.94
CA GLU A 242 31.54 1.35 12.66
C GLU A 242 30.42 0.31 12.44
N PHE A 243 29.22 0.73 12.04
CA PHE A 243 28.14 -0.20 11.71
C PHE A 243 28.43 -1.06 10.49
N GLN A 244 29.21 -0.54 9.53
CA GLN A 244 29.42 -1.18 8.24
C GLN A 244 30.06 -2.58 8.39
N GLU A 245 31.03 -2.73 9.29
CA GLU A 245 31.81 -3.97 9.42
C GLU A 245 31.67 -4.62 10.79
N GLY A 246 31.61 -5.95 10.81
CA GLY A 246 31.60 -6.74 12.05
C GLY A 246 30.27 -6.78 12.80
N THR A 247 29.27 -6.01 12.38
CA THR A 247 27.91 -6.05 12.94
C THR A 247 27.07 -7.19 12.35
N SER A 248 25.99 -7.57 13.04
CA SER A 248 25.00 -8.51 12.50
C SER A 248 24.27 -7.91 11.28
N PRO A 249 23.90 -8.71 10.26
CA PRO A 249 23.03 -8.26 9.15
C PRO A 249 21.76 -7.53 9.60
N PHE A 250 21.18 -7.92 10.72
CA PHE A 250 19.96 -7.30 11.25
C PHE A 250 20.21 -5.89 11.79
N VAL A 251 21.41 -5.60 12.29
CA VAL A 251 21.80 -4.24 12.68
C VAL A 251 21.95 -3.34 11.44
N ILE A 252 22.42 -3.89 10.31
CA ILE A 252 22.46 -3.15 9.04
C ILE A 252 21.05 -2.75 8.60
N PHE A 253 20.06 -3.63 8.80
CA PHE A 253 18.67 -3.31 8.52
C PHE A 253 18.15 -2.19 9.41
N ASP A 254 18.44 -2.24 10.71
CA ASP A 254 18.06 -1.18 11.64
C ASP A 254 18.67 0.18 11.27
N VAL A 255 19.91 0.18 10.77
CA VAL A 255 20.57 1.40 10.27
C VAL A 255 19.85 1.95 9.04
N ILE A 256 19.48 1.10 8.08
CA ILE A 256 18.77 1.50 6.86
C ILE A 256 17.37 2.04 7.19
N GLU A 257 16.63 1.38 8.09
CA GLU A 257 15.30 1.83 8.51
C GLU A 257 15.39 3.18 9.24
N SER A 258 16.34 3.35 10.16
CA SER A 258 16.57 4.64 10.84
C SER A 258 16.99 5.74 9.85
N PHE A 259 17.89 5.46 8.91
CA PHE A 259 18.26 6.41 7.86
C PHE A 259 17.05 6.82 7.01
N SER A 260 16.22 5.85 6.59
CA SER A 260 15.03 6.10 5.78
C SER A 260 14.03 7.05 6.46
N ARG A 261 13.97 7.04 7.80
CA ARG A 261 13.12 7.93 8.59
C ARG A 261 13.53 9.39 8.48
N HIS A 262 14.83 9.67 8.45
CA HIS A 262 15.37 11.03 8.42
C HIS A 262 15.53 11.57 7.01
N SER A 263 15.69 10.71 6.00
CA SER A 263 15.84 11.14 4.61
C SER A 263 14.58 11.83 4.07
N THR A 264 14.73 13.06 3.55
CA THR A 264 13.63 13.77 2.88
C THR A 264 13.24 13.11 1.56
N ASN A 265 14.20 12.50 0.86
CA ASN A 265 13.98 11.75 -0.39
C ASN A 265 13.88 10.23 -0.18
N SER A 266 13.12 9.84 0.83
CA SER A 266 13.02 8.44 1.26
C SER A 266 12.50 7.47 0.20
N GLU A 267 11.68 7.92 -0.75
CA GLU A 267 11.19 7.09 -1.85
C GLU A 267 12.32 6.68 -2.79
N LYS A 268 13.10 7.65 -3.26
CA LYS A 268 14.21 7.39 -4.18
C LYS A 268 15.32 6.59 -3.48
N PHE A 269 15.60 6.91 -2.23
CA PHE A 269 16.46 6.10 -1.36
C PHE A 269 15.98 4.65 -1.29
N GLY A 270 14.69 4.43 -1.04
CA GLY A 270 14.09 3.11 -0.96
C GLY A 270 14.24 2.29 -2.25
N ILE A 271 14.04 2.92 -3.41
CA ILE A 271 14.23 2.29 -4.73
C ILE A 271 15.68 1.81 -4.90
N GLU A 272 16.67 2.62 -4.54
CA GLU A 272 18.09 2.27 -4.68
C GLU A 272 18.51 1.14 -3.73
N ILE A 273 18.08 1.20 -2.47
CA ILE A 273 18.31 0.13 -1.48
C ILE A 273 17.69 -1.19 -1.94
N ASN A 274 16.43 -1.18 -2.38
CA ASN A 274 15.75 -2.37 -2.88
C ASN A 274 16.40 -2.93 -4.15
N THR A 275 16.95 -2.07 -5.00
CA THR A 275 17.74 -2.49 -6.17
C THR A 275 18.99 -3.25 -5.73
N ILE A 276 19.70 -2.79 -4.69
CA ILE A 276 20.86 -3.49 -4.12
C ILE A 276 20.45 -4.84 -3.53
N PHE A 277 19.37 -4.91 -2.74
CA PHE A 277 18.90 -6.19 -2.19
C PHE A 277 18.58 -7.20 -3.29
N LYS A 278 17.84 -6.78 -4.32
CA LYS A 278 17.44 -7.62 -5.45
C LYS A 278 18.64 -8.13 -6.26
N LEU A 279 19.61 -7.26 -6.57
CA LEU A 279 20.79 -7.65 -7.34
C LEU A 279 21.72 -8.62 -6.60
N ASN A 280 21.62 -8.69 -5.28
CA ASN A 280 22.46 -9.53 -4.43
C ASN A 280 21.68 -10.69 -3.79
N ASN A 281 20.45 -10.98 -4.25
CA ASN A 281 19.59 -12.04 -3.75
C ASN A 281 19.40 -12.01 -2.22
N ILE A 282 19.20 -10.82 -1.66
CA ILE A 282 18.86 -10.65 -0.25
C ILE A 282 17.34 -10.62 -0.17
N ASP A 283 16.76 -11.61 0.50
CA ASP A 283 15.31 -11.83 0.61
C ASP A 283 14.66 -10.86 1.61
N VAL A 284 14.78 -9.56 1.34
CA VAL A 284 14.13 -8.47 2.08
C VAL A 284 13.72 -7.33 1.14
N GLU A 285 12.79 -6.50 1.59
CA GLU A 285 12.35 -5.30 0.87
C GLU A 285 12.07 -4.16 1.87
N LEU A 286 12.56 -2.96 1.56
CA LEU A 286 12.27 -1.72 2.29
C LEU A 286 10.97 -1.11 1.75
N ILE A 287 9.92 -1.12 2.57
CA ILE A 287 8.57 -0.65 2.24
C ILE A 287 8.14 0.33 3.32
N GLY A 288 7.73 1.55 2.93
CA GLY A 288 7.26 2.54 3.91
C GLY A 288 8.30 2.96 4.96
N GLY A 289 9.59 2.73 4.71
CA GLY A 289 10.68 2.98 5.66
C GLY A 289 11.01 1.81 6.60
N GLU A 290 10.30 0.68 6.48
CA GLU A 290 10.58 -0.54 7.23
C GLU A 290 11.02 -1.68 6.30
N ILE A 291 11.95 -2.50 6.77
CA ILE A 291 12.41 -3.71 6.09
C ILE A 291 11.47 -4.86 6.43
N HIS A 292 11.01 -5.55 5.40
CA HIS A 292 10.19 -6.75 5.48
C HIS A 292 10.97 -7.94 4.94
N SER A 293 10.98 -9.04 5.68
CA SER A 293 11.61 -10.27 5.20
C SER A 293 10.74 -10.96 4.15
N LEU A 294 11.30 -11.17 2.96
CA LEU A 294 10.71 -11.95 1.89
C LEU A 294 10.81 -13.45 2.13
N VAL A 295 11.47 -13.91 3.21
CA VAL A 295 11.37 -15.31 3.68
C VAL A 295 9.92 -15.65 4.07
N SER A 296 9.11 -14.63 4.34
CA SER A 296 7.65 -14.73 4.48
C SER A 296 6.89 -14.55 3.16
N LYS A 297 7.54 -14.60 1.98
CA LYS A 297 6.85 -14.83 0.70
C LYS A 297 6.32 -16.26 0.69
N THR A 298 5.26 -16.47 1.46
CA THR A 298 4.24 -17.44 1.09
C THR A 298 3.77 -17.10 -0.32
N LEU A 299 3.39 -18.15 -1.06
CA LEU A 299 3.21 -18.24 -2.52
C LEU A 299 2.32 -17.17 -3.21
N LEU A 300 1.81 -16.17 -2.50
CA LEU A 300 0.75 -15.25 -2.91
C LEU A 300 1.20 -13.80 -3.19
N LEU A 301 2.35 -13.35 -2.69
CA LEU A 301 2.86 -11.99 -2.90
C LEU A 301 3.99 -11.93 -3.93
N ASP A 302 3.78 -12.51 -5.12
CA ASP A 302 4.54 -12.01 -6.27
C ASP A 302 4.11 -10.55 -6.48
N PRO A 303 4.99 -9.54 -6.41
CA PRO A 303 4.61 -8.14 -6.66
C PRO A 303 4.02 -7.91 -8.07
N LYS A 304 4.08 -8.91 -8.96
CA LYS A 304 3.38 -8.91 -10.26
C LYS A 304 1.95 -9.46 -10.21
N LEU A 305 1.55 -10.14 -9.13
CA LEU A 305 0.21 -10.68 -8.95
C LEU A 305 -0.75 -9.54 -8.61
N LYS A 306 -1.61 -9.15 -9.55
CA LYS A 306 -2.69 -8.21 -9.28
C LYS A 306 -3.91 -8.98 -8.80
N ILE A 307 -4.25 -8.85 -7.51
CA ILE A 307 -5.51 -9.34 -6.97
C ILE A 307 -6.56 -8.26 -7.24
N ASN A 308 -7.46 -8.48 -8.20
CA ASN A 308 -8.42 -7.46 -8.62
C ASN A 308 -9.54 -7.20 -7.59
N GLU A 309 -9.65 -8.05 -6.55
CA GLU A 309 -10.68 -7.92 -5.50
C GLU A 309 -10.04 -7.59 -4.15
N ILE A 310 -10.28 -6.37 -3.67
CA ILE A 310 -9.62 -5.77 -2.49
C ILE A 310 -9.89 -6.59 -1.23
N GLY A 311 -11.11 -7.08 -1.02
CA GLY A 311 -11.46 -7.84 0.18
C GLY A 311 -10.70 -9.17 0.28
N LEU A 312 -10.42 -9.82 -0.84
CA LEU A 312 -9.61 -11.03 -0.92
C LEU A 312 -8.14 -10.73 -0.59
N GLU A 313 -7.60 -9.64 -1.15
CA GLU A 313 -6.23 -9.20 -0.86
C GLU A 313 -6.03 -8.94 0.64
N GLU A 314 -6.97 -8.22 1.27
CA GLU A 314 -6.91 -7.90 2.70
C GLU A 314 -6.95 -9.14 3.59
N LEU A 315 -7.81 -10.11 3.27
CA LEU A 315 -7.91 -11.36 4.02
C LEU A 315 -6.62 -12.17 3.93
N ILE A 316 -6.02 -12.27 2.75
CA ILE A 316 -4.77 -13.00 2.53
C ILE A 316 -3.62 -12.33 3.28
N ARG A 317 -3.47 -11.01 3.14
CA ARG A 317 -2.41 -10.26 3.83
C ARG A 317 -2.53 -10.39 5.34
N THR A 318 -3.75 -10.25 5.87
CA THR A 318 -4.01 -10.42 7.31
C THR A 318 -3.67 -11.83 7.77
N ALA A 319 -4.04 -12.84 6.99
CA ALA A 319 -3.74 -14.23 7.29
C ALA A 319 -2.22 -14.50 7.34
N GLU A 320 -1.45 -13.95 6.41
CA GLU A 320 0.02 -14.04 6.39
C GLU A 320 0.65 -13.33 7.60
N GLU A 321 0.24 -12.10 7.90
CA GLU A 321 0.73 -11.38 9.07
C GLU A 321 0.51 -12.16 10.38
N LEU A 322 -0.67 -12.76 10.53
CA LEU A 322 -1.00 -13.60 11.68
C LEU A 322 -0.16 -14.86 11.72
N TYR A 323 0.07 -15.51 10.57
CA TYR A 323 0.89 -16.71 10.46
C TYR A 323 2.34 -16.42 10.88
N ILE A 324 2.92 -15.32 10.40
CA ILE A 324 4.28 -14.87 10.73
C ILE A 324 4.41 -14.59 12.23
N LYS A 325 3.38 -13.96 12.83
CA LYS A 325 3.29 -13.68 14.28
C LYS A 325 3.08 -14.95 15.14
N GLY A 326 3.00 -16.14 14.54
CA GLY A 326 2.75 -17.41 15.24
C GLY A 326 1.31 -17.54 15.75
N LYS A 327 0.39 -16.69 15.31
CA LYS A 327 -1.03 -16.71 15.66
C LYS A 327 -1.80 -17.63 14.72
N TYR A 328 -1.44 -18.92 14.69
CA TYR A 328 -1.83 -19.84 13.64
C TYR A 328 -3.35 -20.09 13.54
N SER A 329 -4.07 -20.15 14.66
CA SER A 329 -5.53 -20.31 14.64
C SER A 329 -6.22 -19.19 13.88
N TYR A 330 -5.88 -17.94 14.19
CA TYR A 330 -6.42 -16.75 13.54
C TYR A 330 -5.96 -16.64 12.08
N ALA A 331 -4.73 -17.07 11.79
CA ALA A 331 -4.22 -17.12 10.42
C ALA A 331 -5.03 -18.07 9.54
N VAL A 332 -5.34 -19.28 10.04
CA VAL A 332 -6.16 -20.27 9.33
C VAL A 332 -7.59 -19.76 9.13
N GLU A 333 -8.19 -19.13 10.14
CA GLU A 333 -9.53 -18.53 10.05
C GLU A 333 -9.59 -17.52 8.90
N LYS A 334 -8.67 -16.55 8.86
CA LYS A 334 -8.65 -15.50 7.82
C LYS A 334 -8.37 -16.06 6.43
N LEU A 335 -7.50 -17.06 6.34
CA LEU A 335 -7.24 -17.74 5.07
C LEU A 335 -8.47 -18.54 4.59
N TRP A 336 -9.25 -19.12 5.50
CA TRP A 336 -10.51 -19.78 5.13
C TRP A 336 -11.59 -18.79 4.71
N ASP A 337 -11.65 -17.61 5.33
CA ASP A 337 -12.52 -16.53 4.86
C ASP A 337 -12.17 -16.09 3.43
N ALA A 338 -10.87 -16.01 3.11
CA ALA A 338 -10.40 -15.75 1.74
C ALA A 338 -10.88 -16.85 0.76
N PHE A 339 -10.75 -18.12 1.15
CA PHE A 339 -11.26 -19.25 0.36
C PHE A 339 -12.78 -19.20 0.15
N GLU A 340 -13.56 -18.86 1.17
CA GLU A 340 -15.00 -18.69 1.04
C GLU A 340 -15.37 -17.52 0.11
N ARG A 341 -14.60 -16.43 0.15
CA ARG A 341 -14.78 -15.25 -0.70
C ARG A 341 -14.47 -15.53 -2.18
N VAL A 342 -13.41 -16.28 -2.45
CA VAL A 342 -13.04 -16.73 -3.81
C VAL A 342 -14.16 -17.55 -4.45
N LYS A 343 -14.84 -18.41 -3.70
CA LYS A 343 -15.98 -19.20 -4.21
C LYS A 343 -17.16 -18.33 -4.68
N THR A 344 -17.16 -17.04 -4.39
CA THR A 344 -18.19 -16.08 -4.82
C THR A 344 -17.64 -15.00 -5.75
N TYR A 345 -16.44 -15.20 -6.33
CA TYR A 345 -15.78 -14.19 -7.16
C TYR A 345 -16.64 -13.66 -8.31
N TYR A 346 -17.42 -14.52 -8.98
CA TYR A 346 -18.30 -14.12 -10.09
C TYR A 346 -19.73 -13.74 -9.64
N TYR A 347 -19.98 -13.52 -8.35
CA TYR A 347 -21.28 -13.04 -7.87
C TYR A 347 -21.48 -11.54 -8.21
N PRO A 348 -22.70 -11.06 -8.57
CA PRO A 348 -23.97 -11.79 -8.65
C PRO A 348 -24.22 -12.50 -9.98
N THR A 349 -23.34 -12.39 -10.98
CA THR A 349 -23.55 -12.99 -12.30
C THR A 349 -23.67 -14.52 -12.26
N LEU A 350 -22.94 -15.17 -11.35
CA LEU A 350 -23.03 -16.60 -11.07
C LEU A 350 -23.31 -16.83 -9.59
N ASN A 351 -24.07 -17.89 -9.27
CA ASN A 351 -24.21 -18.32 -7.88
C ASN A 351 -22.91 -18.97 -7.37
N LYS A 352 -22.78 -19.13 -6.04
CA LYS A 352 -21.57 -19.67 -5.40
C LYS A 352 -21.08 -21.00 -6.00
N LYS A 353 -22.00 -21.90 -6.35
CA LYS A 353 -21.64 -23.20 -6.93
C LYS A 353 -21.10 -23.04 -8.35
N GLN A 354 -21.82 -22.29 -9.19
CA GLN A 354 -21.43 -22.00 -10.56
C GLN A 354 -20.12 -21.20 -10.64
N SER A 355 -19.90 -20.27 -9.70
CA SER A 355 -18.65 -19.52 -9.59
C SER A 355 -17.48 -20.46 -9.27
N ALA A 356 -17.64 -21.37 -8.32
CA ALA A 356 -16.60 -22.36 -8.01
C ALA A 356 -16.33 -23.31 -9.19
N ASP A 357 -17.38 -23.79 -9.87
CA ASP A 357 -17.24 -24.64 -11.06
C ASP A 357 -16.45 -23.93 -12.17
N LYS A 358 -16.74 -22.65 -12.43
CA LYS A 358 -16.03 -21.84 -13.43
C LYS A 358 -14.54 -21.67 -13.10
N ILE A 359 -14.20 -21.40 -11.83
CA ILE A 359 -12.80 -21.31 -11.39
C ILE A 359 -12.06 -22.63 -11.63
N VAL A 360 -12.71 -23.75 -11.32
CA VAL A 360 -12.12 -25.08 -11.55
C VAL A 360 -11.95 -25.37 -13.05
N ASP A 361 -12.91 -24.96 -13.89
CA ASP A 361 -12.81 -25.08 -15.34
C ASP A 361 -11.60 -24.28 -15.88
N GLU A 362 -11.41 -23.04 -15.43
CA GLU A 362 -10.27 -22.18 -15.79
C GLU A 362 -8.92 -22.74 -15.32
N LEU A 363 -8.87 -23.34 -14.12
CA LEU A 363 -7.67 -24.02 -13.60
C LEU A 363 -7.34 -25.30 -14.38
N SER A 364 -8.37 -26.02 -14.83
CA SER A 364 -8.20 -27.30 -15.50
C SER A 364 -7.70 -27.18 -16.94
N CYS A 365 -7.84 -26.01 -17.57
CA CYS A 365 -7.50 -25.78 -18.98
C CYS A 365 -8.12 -26.84 -19.92
N GLY A 366 -9.33 -27.35 -19.59
CA GLY A 366 -10.03 -28.37 -20.37
C GLY A 366 -9.62 -29.82 -20.10
N ASN A 367 -8.69 -30.08 -19.17
CA ASN A 367 -8.29 -31.44 -18.80
C ASN A 367 -9.24 -32.03 -17.73
N THR A 368 -9.91 -33.14 -18.06
CA THR A 368 -10.92 -33.77 -17.20
C THR A 368 -10.37 -34.31 -15.89
N ASP A 369 -9.19 -34.94 -15.88
CA ASP A 369 -8.60 -35.51 -14.66
C ASP A 369 -8.17 -34.40 -13.69
N ILE A 370 -7.59 -33.32 -14.22
CA ILE A 370 -7.21 -32.13 -13.43
C ILE A 370 -8.46 -31.45 -12.87
N ARG A 371 -9.53 -31.36 -13.66
CA ARG A 371 -10.82 -30.81 -13.23
C ARG A 371 -11.42 -31.61 -12.07
N ILE A 372 -11.34 -32.94 -12.11
CA ILE A 372 -11.80 -33.81 -11.01
C ILE A 372 -10.95 -33.55 -9.76
N MET A 373 -9.63 -33.52 -9.90
CA MET A 373 -8.70 -33.28 -8.79
C MET A 373 -8.97 -31.95 -8.07
N PHE A 374 -9.11 -30.84 -8.81
CA PHE A 374 -9.40 -29.54 -8.20
C PHE A 374 -10.79 -29.49 -7.57
N ASN A 375 -11.81 -30.11 -8.19
CA ASN A 375 -13.14 -30.20 -7.57
C ASN A 375 -13.10 -30.96 -6.24
N ASP A 376 -12.37 -32.07 -6.19
CA ASP A 376 -12.20 -32.84 -4.96
C ASP A 376 -11.47 -32.02 -3.89
N GLU A 377 -10.45 -31.24 -4.25
CA GLU A 377 -9.74 -30.36 -3.29
C GLU A 377 -10.65 -29.24 -2.76
N PHE A 378 -11.43 -28.57 -3.63
CA PHE A 378 -12.43 -27.57 -3.20
C PHE A 378 -13.48 -28.18 -2.24
N ARG A 379 -13.92 -29.41 -2.51
CA ARG A 379 -14.84 -30.15 -1.63
C ARG A 379 -14.19 -30.43 -0.29
N ILE A 380 -13.00 -31.02 -0.27
CA ILE A 380 -12.28 -31.39 0.95
C ILE A 380 -12.02 -30.16 1.84
N LEU A 381 -11.56 -29.05 1.27
CA LEU A 381 -11.34 -27.82 2.05
C LEU A 381 -12.64 -27.23 2.60
N THR A 382 -13.74 -27.33 1.85
CA THR A 382 -15.07 -26.94 2.35
C THR A 382 -15.50 -27.83 3.51
N ASP A 383 -15.29 -29.15 3.41
CA ASP A 383 -15.63 -30.10 4.47
C ASP A 383 -14.78 -29.90 5.73
N ILE A 384 -13.48 -29.61 5.58
CA ILE A 384 -12.59 -29.27 6.69
C ILE A 384 -13.09 -28.00 7.40
N GLY A 385 -13.36 -26.92 6.67
CA GLY A 385 -13.85 -25.66 7.25
C GLY A 385 -15.18 -25.80 8.00
N ASN A 386 -16.02 -26.73 7.55
CA ASN A 386 -17.32 -27.02 8.18
C ASN A 386 -17.21 -27.98 9.38
N SER A 387 -16.20 -28.84 9.44
CA SER A 387 -16.08 -29.90 10.45
C SER A 387 -15.22 -29.49 11.64
N TYR A 388 -14.16 -28.71 11.40
CA TYR A 388 -13.23 -28.27 12.42
C TYR A 388 -13.57 -26.88 12.94
N ARG A 389 -13.12 -26.56 14.16
CA ARG A 389 -13.30 -25.25 14.80
C ARG A 389 -12.35 -24.17 14.23
N ILE A 390 -12.42 -23.99 12.91
CA ILE A 390 -11.65 -22.99 12.16
C ILE A 390 -12.41 -21.67 12.07
N ARG A 391 -13.70 -21.74 11.69
CA ARG A 391 -14.55 -20.55 11.43
C ARG A 391 -15.80 -20.49 12.31
N HIS A 392 -16.31 -21.66 12.68
CA HIS A 392 -17.52 -21.81 13.46
C HIS A 392 -17.16 -22.41 14.82
N HIS A 393 -17.54 -21.74 15.91
CA HIS A 393 -17.24 -22.16 17.29
C HIS A 393 -18.39 -22.95 17.94
N GLU A 394 -19.21 -23.62 17.13
CA GLU A 394 -20.31 -24.44 17.59
C GLU A 394 -19.82 -25.69 18.33
N LYS A 395 -20.61 -26.20 19.29
CA LYS A 395 -20.25 -27.34 20.16
C LYS A 395 -20.04 -28.68 19.42
N ASN A 396 -20.48 -28.78 18.17
CA ASN A 396 -20.40 -29.99 17.34
C ASN A 396 -19.14 -30.03 16.44
N LYS A 397 -18.26 -29.03 16.51
CA LYS A 397 -17.05 -28.95 15.70
C LYS A 397 -15.87 -29.65 16.38
N ILE A 398 -14.96 -30.20 15.58
CA ILE A 398 -13.72 -30.83 16.05
C ILE A 398 -12.75 -29.73 16.49
N ASP A 399 -12.38 -29.73 17.77
CA ASP A 399 -11.37 -28.80 18.30
C ASP A 399 -9.98 -29.16 17.75
N ILE A 400 -9.19 -28.12 17.44
CA ILE A 400 -7.79 -28.24 17.03
C ILE A 400 -6.94 -27.70 18.18
N THR A 401 -6.17 -28.58 18.82
CA THR A 401 -5.40 -28.26 20.05
C THR A 401 -3.91 -28.06 19.82
N ASP A 402 -3.39 -28.48 18.66
CA ASP A 402 -1.96 -28.40 18.32
C ASP A 402 -1.77 -27.39 17.19
N ASP A 403 -0.84 -26.45 17.40
CA ASP A 403 -0.42 -25.45 16.43
C ASP A 403 0.07 -26.09 15.12
N LEU A 404 0.68 -27.28 15.18
CA LEU A 404 1.13 -28.02 14.00
C LEU A 404 -0.03 -28.33 13.04
N HIS A 405 -1.22 -28.61 13.56
CA HIS A 405 -2.41 -28.86 12.74
C HIS A 405 -2.92 -27.59 12.08
N TYR A 406 -2.91 -26.45 12.79
CA TYR A 406 -3.23 -25.16 12.18
C TYR A 406 -2.22 -24.82 11.08
N GLU A 407 -0.93 -25.07 11.30
CA GLU A 407 0.09 -24.87 10.27
C GLU A 407 -0.17 -25.73 9.02
N TYR A 408 -0.56 -26.99 9.18
CA TYR A 408 -0.90 -27.86 8.06
C TYR A 408 -2.13 -27.34 7.29
N PHE A 409 -3.22 -27.01 7.99
CA PHE A 409 -4.43 -26.49 7.34
C PHE A 409 -4.17 -25.18 6.61
N TYR A 410 -3.39 -24.29 7.23
CA TYR A 410 -2.94 -23.04 6.60
C TYR A 410 -2.25 -23.33 5.27
N LYS A 411 -1.18 -24.15 5.30
CA LYS A 411 -0.38 -24.47 4.10
C LYS A 411 -1.21 -25.15 3.00
N ARG A 412 -2.13 -26.05 3.37
CA ARG A 412 -2.98 -26.75 2.41
C ARG A 412 -3.93 -25.79 1.69
N CYS A 413 -4.65 -24.95 2.42
CA CYS A 413 -5.57 -23.96 1.84
C CYS A 413 -4.81 -22.91 1.02
N LEU A 414 -3.67 -22.45 1.53
CA LEU A 414 -2.80 -21.49 0.85
C LEU A 414 -2.35 -22.01 -0.53
N SER A 415 -1.99 -23.30 -0.61
CA SER A 415 -1.57 -23.91 -1.86
C SER A 415 -2.63 -23.78 -2.96
N LEU A 416 -3.90 -24.03 -2.63
CA LEU A 416 -5.00 -23.87 -3.59
C LEU A 416 -5.23 -22.40 -3.95
N LEU A 417 -5.29 -21.51 -2.96
CA LEU A 417 -5.50 -20.08 -3.20
C LEU A 417 -4.41 -19.48 -4.10
N SER A 418 -3.16 -19.90 -3.92
CA SER A 418 -2.01 -19.40 -4.70
C SER A 418 -2.09 -19.66 -6.20
N VAL A 419 -2.80 -20.71 -6.61
CA VAL A 419 -3.02 -21.02 -8.03
C VAL A 419 -4.31 -20.43 -8.56
N VAL A 420 -5.37 -20.37 -7.74
CA VAL A 420 -6.65 -19.76 -8.12
C VAL A 420 -6.46 -18.29 -8.48
N ILE A 421 -5.73 -17.54 -7.65
CA ILE A 421 -5.56 -16.08 -7.82
C ILE A 421 -4.77 -15.71 -9.07
N LYS A 422 -4.00 -16.65 -9.64
CA LYS A 422 -3.32 -16.47 -10.93
C LYS A 422 -4.26 -16.55 -12.13
N LYS A 423 -5.49 -17.00 -11.94
CA LYS A 423 -6.46 -17.28 -13.01
C LYS A 423 -7.67 -16.35 -13.00
N ILE A 424 -8.05 -15.86 -11.82
CA ILE A 424 -9.21 -14.97 -11.63
C ILE A 424 -8.88 -13.49 -11.79
#